data_AF-A0A2E1ARF4-F1
#
_entry.id   AF-A0A2E1ARF4-F1
#
_cell.length_a   1.000
_cell.length_b   1.000
_cell.length_c   1.000
_cell.angle_alpha   90.00
_cell.angle_beta   90.00
_cell.angle_gamma   90.00
#
_symmetry.space_group_name_H-M   'P 1'
#
loop_
_entity.id
_entity.type
_entity.pdbx_description
1 polymer ?
#
loop_
_entity_poly.entity_id
_entity_poly.type
_entity_poly.pdbx_seq_one_letter_code
_entity_poly.pdbx_strand_id
1 'polypeptide(L)'
;MKKIYFVLLMSLPLLSFGQDLVTVNSEPVQELKGFKMYPNPAYGSEVYITTETNGTKEIKIYDVFGEVVLTNRITTNTLDISRLVPGVYVLQVTERKKTMTRKLVVK
;
A
#
# COMPACT_ATOMS: atom_id res chain seq x y z
N MET A 1 -18.87 57.25 15.52
CA MET A 1 -17.74 56.89 14.64
C MET A 1 -16.89 55.71 15.16
N LYS A 2 -16.52 55.64 16.45
CA LYS A 2 -15.57 54.62 16.96
C LYS A 2 -16.12 53.19 17.16
N LYS A 3 -17.45 53.03 17.33
CA LYS A 3 -18.09 51.72 17.55
C LYS A 3 -18.32 50.89 16.29
N ILE A 4 -18.35 51.54 15.11
CA ILE A 4 -18.57 50.86 13.82
C ILE A 4 -17.33 50.08 13.37
N TYR A 5 -16.14 50.58 13.68
CA TYR A 5 -14.89 49.89 13.38
C TYR A 5 -14.71 48.60 14.21
N PHE A 6 -15.26 48.58 15.42
CA PHE A 6 -15.21 47.41 16.30
C PHE A 6 -16.07 46.26 15.76
N VAL A 7 -17.22 46.58 15.15
CA VAL A 7 -18.11 45.59 14.51
C VAL A 7 -17.52 45.10 13.18
N LEU A 8 -16.78 45.94 12.47
CA LEU A 8 -16.09 45.57 11.22
C LEU A 8 -14.85 44.66 11.46
N LEU A 9 -14.21 44.77 12.63
CA LEU A 9 -13.03 43.95 12.99
C LEU A 9 -13.41 42.55 13.51
N MET A 10 -14.63 42.37 14.00
CA MET A 10 -15.08 41.12 14.63
C MET A 10 -15.69 40.10 13.63
N SER A 11 -15.90 40.48 12.37
CA SER A 11 -16.37 39.58 11.30
C SER A 11 -15.23 38.85 10.56
N LEU A 12 -13.98 39.07 10.96
CA LEU A 12 -12.77 38.47 10.40
C LEU A 12 -12.22 37.44 11.40
N PRO A 13 -12.84 36.25 11.55
CA PRO A 13 -12.40 35.11 10.75
C PRO A 13 -13.49 34.03 10.55
N LEU A 14 -14.11 33.94 9.36
CA LEU A 14 -14.88 32.75 8.94
C LEU A 14 -14.22 32.00 7.77
N LEU A 15 -13.01 32.38 7.39
CA LEU A 15 -12.26 31.76 6.29
C LEU A 15 -11.00 31.09 6.80
N SER A 16 -11.16 30.09 7.66
CA SER A 16 -10.13 29.06 7.81
C SER A 16 -10.74 27.76 8.32
N PHE A 17 -11.66 27.19 7.53
CA PHE A 17 -11.79 25.74 7.51
C PHE A 17 -10.75 25.23 6.51
N GLY A 18 -9.55 24.92 7.02
CA GLY A 18 -8.54 24.17 6.29
C GLY A 18 -8.97 22.72 6.19
N GLN A 19 -9.93 22.41 5.32
CA GLN A 19 -10.09 21.05 4.82
C GLN A 19 -9.33 21.02 3.50
N ASP A 20 -8.08 20.58 3.55
CA ASP A 20 -7.44 20.07 2.33
C ASP A 20 -8.31 18.91 1.85
N LEU A 21 -9.05 19.15 0.77
CA LEU A 21 -9.71 18.09 0.04
C LEU A 21 -8.59 17.23 -0.55
N VAL A 22 -8.22 16.18 0.16
CA VAL A 22 -7.48 15.06 -0.43
C VAL A 22 -8.41 14.50 -1.50
N THR A 23 -8.29 15.02 -2.71
CA THR A 23 -8.90 14.43 -3.89
C THR A 23 -8.13 13.15 -4.09
N VAL A 24 -8.65 12.07 -3.50
CA VAL A 24 -8.19 10.72 -3.82
C VAL A 24 -8.57 10.54 -5.27
N ASN A 25 -7.64 10.87 -6.18
CA ASN A 25 -7.63 10.39 -7.55
C ASN A 25 -7.55 8.87 -7.47
N SER A 26 -8.68 8.26 -7.15
CA SER A 26 -8.89 6.84 -7.12
C SER A 26 -8.99 6.47 -8.60
N GLU A 27 -7.85 6.42 -9.30
CA GLU A 27 -7.79 5.48 -10.39
C GLU A 27 -8.26 4.15 -9.79
N PRO A 28 -9.31 3.52 -10.35
CA PRO A 28 -9.81 2.28 -9.79
C PRO A 28 -8.63 1.35 -9.70
N VAL A 29 -8.22 1.00 -8.47
CA VAL A 29 -7.14 0.06 -8.21
C VAL A 29 -7.53 -1.17 -9.01
N GLN A 30 -6.86 -1.39 -10.14
CA GLN A 30 -7.15 -2.54 -10.98
C GLN A 30 -6.64 -3.74 -10.21
N GLU A 31 -7.52 -4.30 -9.41
CA GLU A 31 -7.21 -5.48 -8.62
C GLU A 31 -6.68 -6.56 -9.57
N LEU A 32 -5.57 -7.15 -9.16
CA LEU A 32 -5.04 -8.32 -9.84
C LEU A 32 -6.04 -9.45 -9.62
N LYS A 33 -6.84 -9.74 -10.65
CA LYS A 33 -7.83 -10.82 -10.61
C LYS A 33 -7.15 -12.14 -10.29
N GLY A 34 -7.83 -12.97 -9.50
CA GLY A 34 -7.33 -14.29 -9.11
C GLY A 34 -6.11 -14.27 -8.19
N PHE A 35 -5.75 -13.12 -7.59
CA PHE A 35 -4.64 -13.05 -6.65
C PHE A 35 -4.91 -13.93 -5.42
N LYS A 36 -4.01 -14.87 -5.14
CA LYS A 36 -3.98 -15.64 -3.89
C LYS A 36 -2.56 -15.67 -3.36
N MET A 37 -2.44 -15.60 -2.03
CA MET A 37 -1.17 -15.67 -1.32
C MET A 37 -1.32 -16.61 -0.13
N TYR A 38 -0.50 -17.66 -0.08
CA TYR A 38 -0.55 -18.66 0.98
C TYR A 38 0.81 -19.37 1.14
N PRO A 39 1.15 -19.88 2.33
CA PRO A 39 0.46 -19.62 3.59
C PRO A 39 0.68 -18.17 4.07
N ASN A 40 -0.28 -17.65 4.83
CA ASN A 40 -0.15 -16.39 5.57
C ASN A 40 -0.95 -16.53 6.88
N PRO A 41 -0.31 -16.59 8.07
CA PRO A 41 1.12 -16.40 8.31
C PRO A 41 2.01 -17.46 7.67
N ALA A 42 3.18 -17.04 7.19
CA ALA A 42 4.21 -17.91 6.63
C ALA A 42 5.13 -18.40 7.74
N TYR A 43 5.27 -19.73 7.85
CA TYR A 43 6.10 -20.39 8.87
C TYR A 43 7.42 -20.96 8.31
N GLY A 44 7.61 -20.84 7.00
CA GLY A 44 8.76 -21.40 6.30
C GLY A 44 9.49 -20.34 5.48
N SER A 45 10.40 -20.81 4.64
CA SER A 45 11.19 -19.96 3.74
C SER A 45 10.44 -19.54 2.49
N GLU A 46 9.18 -19.93 2.29
CA GLU A 46 8.49 -19.75 1.02
C GLU A 46 7.03 -19.35 1.17
N VAL A 47 6.56 -18.53 0.23
CA VAL A 47 5.15 -18.16 0.07
C VAL A 47 4.74 -18.38 -1.38
N TYR A 48 3.57 -18.93 -1.58
CA TYR A 48 2.96 -19.11 -2.89
C TYR A 48 2.13 -17.89 -3.26
N ILE A 49 2.36 -17.35 -4.44
CA ILE A 49 1.64 -16.21 -5.01
C ILE A 49 1.13 -16.63 -6.38
N THR A 50 -0.19 -16.75 -6.49
CA THR A 50 -0.86 -17.06 -7.76
C THR A 50 -1.68 -15.88 -8.24
N THR A 51 -1.77 -15.73 -9.55
CA THR A 51 -2.55 -14.69 -10.24
C THR A 51 -3.40 -15.36 -11.31
N GLU A 52 -4.38 -14.66 -11.89
CA GLU A 52 -5.21 -15.23 -12.96
C GLU A 52 -4.37 -15.75 -14.14
N THR A 53 -3.30 -15.04 -14.51
CA THR A 53 -2.45 -15.43 -15.65
C THR A 53 -1.21 -16.21 -15.24
N ASN A 54 -0.84 -16.21 -13.95
CA ASN A 54 0.42 -16.73 -13.41
C ASN A 54 1.64 -16.31 -14.24
N GLY A 55 1.63 -15.09 -14.78
CA GLY A 55 2.72 -14.56 -15.59
C GLY A 55 3.93 -14.17 -14.75
N THR A 56 4.86 -13.45 -15.36
CA THR A 56 5.99 -12.87 -14.61
C THR A 56 5.51 -11.78 -13.67
N LYS A 57 5.91 -11.91 -12.40
CA LYS A 57 5.53 -11.03 -11.30
C LYS A 57 6.76 -10.31 -10.78
N GLU A 58 6.67 -9.00 -10.68
CA GLU A 58 7.63 -8.18 -9.95
C GLU A 58 7.15 -8.03 -8.52
N ILE A 59 8.01 -8.38 -7.57
CA ILE A 59 7.67 -8.44 -6.16
C ILE A 59 8.58 -7.48 -5.40
N LYS A 60 7.97 -6.67 -4.55
CA LYS A 60 8.65 -5.82 -3.57
C LYS A 60 8.04 -6.08 -2.21
N ILE A 61 8.87 -6.26 -1.20
CA ILE A 61 8.45 -6.38 0.19
C ILE A 61 8.96 -5.16 0.93
N TYR A 62 8.05 -4.51 1.64
CA TYR A 62 8.33 -3.37 2.47
C TYR A 62 8.15 -3.75 3.94
N ASP A 63 8.98 -3.18 4.81
CA ASP A 63 8.74 -3.22 6.24
C ASP A 63 7.64 -2.23 6.66
N VAL A 64 7.41 -2.10 7.98
CA VAL A 64 6.41 -1.19 8.54
C VAL A 64 6.80 0.30 8.42
N PHE A 65 8.07 0.60 8.14
CA PHE A 65 8.58 1.95 7.93
C PHE A 65 8.61 2.35 6.45
N GLY A 66 8.30 1.41 5.54
CA GLY A 66 8.29 1.62 4.10
C GLY A 66 9.63 1.36 3.41
N GLU A 67 10.61 0.78 4.12
CA GLU A 67 11.88 0.38 3.52
C GLU A 67 11.71 -0.89 2.68
N VAL A 68 12.32 -0.92 1.48
CA VAL A 68 12.32 -2.10 0.62
C VAL A 68 13.33 -3.11 1.14
N VAL A 69 12.84 -4.16 1.79
CA VAL A 69 13.68 -5.22 2.38
C VAL A 69 13.93 -6.39 1.43
N LEU A 70 13.08 -6.58 0.43
CA LEU A 70 13.24 -7.62 -0.60
C LEU A 70 12.66 -7.15 -1.93
N THR A 71 13.42 -7.34 -3.01
CA THR A 71 12.94 -7.19 -4.38
C THR A 71 13.26 -8.46 -5.14
N ASN A 72 12.25 -9.03 -5.82
CA ASN A 72 12.43 -10.25 -6.59
C ASN A 72 11.53 -10.23 -7.84
N ARG A 73 11.93 -10.96 -8.88
CA ARG A 73 11.14 -11.14 -10.09
C ARG A 73 10.96 -12.63 -10.33
N ILE A 74 9.75 -13.12 -10.16
CA ILE A 74 9.43 -14.55 -10.26
C ILE A 74 8.55 -14.82 -11.48
N THR A 75 8.88 -15.88 -12.22
CA THR A 75 8.00 -16.46 -13.25
C THR A 75 7.24 -17.67 -12.71
N THR A 76 7.72 -18.24 -11.60
CA THR A 76 7.02 -19.29 -10.85
C THR A 76 5.97 -18.66 -9.92
N ASN A 77 5.27 -19.52 -9.18
CA ASN A 77 4.33 -19.11 -8.15
C ASN A 77 4.94 -19.13 -6.75
N THR A 78 6.25 -19.36 -6.62
CA THR A 78 6.92 -19.48 -5.33
C THR A 78 7.85 -18.29 -5.12
N LEU A 79 7.71 -17.64 -3.97
CA LEU A 79 8.59 -16.58 -3.50
C LEU A 79 9.38 -17.06 -2.29
N ASP A 80 10.71 -17.00 -2.39
CA ASP A 80 11.61 -17.22 -1.26
C ASP A 80 11.61 -15.98 -0.34
N ILE A 81 11.28 -16.21 0.93
CA ILE A 81 11.24 -15.25 2.04
C ILE A 81 12.22 -15.63 3.17
N SER A 82 13.14 -16.58 2.95
CA SER A 82 14.12 -17.07 3.94
C SER A 82 14.97 -15.98 4.60
N ARG A 83 15.15 -14.84 3.90
CA ARG A 83 15.94 -13.70 4.38
C ARG A 83 15.15 -12.74 5.26
N LEU A 84 13.83 -12.89 5.33
CA LEU A 84 12.98 -12.04 6.16
C LEU A 84 12.98 -12.55 7.59
N VAL A 85 13.16 -11.63 8.54
CA VAL A 85 12.96 -11.94 9.95
C VAL A 85 11.46 -12.04 10.27
N PRO A 86 11.04 -12.80 11.29
CA PRO A 86 9.65 -12.85 11.72
C PRO A 86 9.09 -11.45 12.00
N GLY A 87 7.92 -11.14 11.44
CA GLY A 87 7.37 -9.80 11.46
C GLY A 87 6.21 -9.60 10.48
N VAL A 88 5.75 -8.36 10.40
CA VAL A 88 4.68 -7.94 9.49
C VAL A 88 5.28 -7.07 8.38
N TYR A 89 4.89 -7.35 7.15
CA TYR A 89 5.40 -6.71 5.95
C TYR A 89 4.25 -6.33 5.00
N VAL A 90 4.54 -5.43 4.08
CA VAL A 90 3.70 -5.12 2.94
C VAL A 90 4.31 -5.77 1.70
N LEU A 91 3.61 -6.76 1.14
CA LEU A 91 3.96 -7.37 -0.13
C LEU A 91 3.27 -6.59 -1.25
N GLN A 92 4.06 -6.04 -2.17
CA GLN A 92 3.61 -5.49 -3.43
C GLN A 92 3.93 -6.46 -4.56
N VAL A 93 2.92 -6.78 -5.38
CA VAL A 93 3.05 -7.65 -6.54
C VAL A 93 2.55 -6.91 -7.76
N THR A 94 3.40 -6.77 -8.76
CA THR A 94 3.08 -6.15 -10.05
C THR A 94 3.15 -7.20 -11.15
N GLU A 95 2.05 -7.35 -11.88
CA GLU A 95 1.97 -8.20 -13.07
C GLU A 95 1.52 -7.33 -14.25
N ARG A 96 2.37 -7.22 -15.28
CA ARG A 96 2.21 -6.34 -16.44
C ARG A 96 2.13 -4.85 -16.04
N LYS A 97 0.92 -4.34 -15.83
CA LYS A 97 0.62 -2.95 -15.45
C LYS A 97 -0.30 -2.84 -14.24
N LYS A 98 -0.64 -3.98 -13.64
CA LYS A 98 -1.52 -4.04 -12.48
C LYS A 98 -0.67 -4.33 -11.26
N THR A 99 -0.92 -3.59 -10.20
CA THR A 99 -0.18 -3.69 -8.94
C THR A 99 -1.16 -3.98 -7.82
N MET A 100 -0.76 -4.90 -6.96
CA MET A 100 -1.53 -5.32 -5.80
C MET A 100 -0.67 -5.25 -4.55
N THR A 101 -1.25 -4.79 -3.44
CA THR A 101 -0.59 -4.81 -2.13
C THR A 101 -1.37 -5.66 -1.14
N ARG A 102 -0.64 -6.47 -0.38
CA ARG A 102 -1.20 -7.35 0.66
C ARG A 102 -0.28 -7.41 1.87
N LYS A 103 -0.88 -7.53 3.05
CA LYS A 103 -0.15 -7.75 4.30
C LYS A 103 0.41 -9.18 4.33
N LEU A 104 1.72 -9.31 4.48
CA LEU A 104 2.40 -10.58 4.71
C LEU A 104 2.83 -10.66 6.18
N VAL A 105 2.56 -11.79 6.82
CA VAL A 105 3.01 -12.08 8.19
C VAL A 105 3.98 -13.26 8.12
N VAL A 106 5.20 -13.06 8.61
CA VAL A 106 6.24 -14.10 8.72
C VAL A 106 6.40 -14.45 10.20
N LYS A 107 6.48 -15.74 10.52
CA LYS A 107 6.64 -16.25 11.88
C LYS A 107 7.96 -16.98 12.07
#